data_AF-A0A925XIA9-F1
#
_entry.id   AF-A0A925XIA9-F1
#
_cell.length_a   1.000
_cell.length_b   1.000
_cell.length_c   1.000
_cell.angle_alpha   90.00
_cell.angle_beta   90.00
_cell.angle_gamma   90.00
#
_symmetry.space_group_name_H-M   'P 1'
#
loop_
_entity.id
_entity.type
_entity.pdbx_description
1 polymer ?
#
loop_
_entity_poly.entity_id
_entity_poly.type
_entity_poly.pdbx_seq_one_letter_code
_entity_poly.pdbx_strand_id
1 'polypeptide(L)'
;MTTPRIITAMLCLFLLASRLPAEDMPATPKPADRAKVLVTARDQGLEWLTKHQAADGSWGKTYTVAVTSFACLSALSASDEPFTGERGQGLVKGLKYLLSKQTEGSFEPQGHSWIHGQGFATLALSEAYGRSLFVKTKPDIDTETLKSVVAQAVKVIAANQSTSGGWWYTPGSPGQHEGSTTVCAVQALVSAGNYGIEIDKKVLAKGFE
;
A
#
# COMPACT_ATOMS: atom_id res chain seq x y z
N MET A 1 -27.64 51.78 49.48
CA MET A 1 -27.67 51.79 48.01
C MET A 1 -28.58 50.66 47.52
N THR A 2 -29.83 51.04 47.22
CA THR A 2 -30.78 50.51 46.21
C THR A 2 -30.78 49.03 45.75
N THR A 3 -31.86 48.34 46.14
CA THR A 3 -32.63 47.19 45.56
C THR A 3 -32.99 47.33 44.06
N PRO A 4 -33.62 46.35 43.30
CA PRO A 4 -34.43 45.17 43.69
C PRO A 4 -34.34 43.87 42.80
N ARG A 5 -35.21 42.89 43.16
CA ARG A 5 -35.67 41.62 42.53
C ARG A 5 -35.90 41.63 40.99
N ILE A 6 -35.92 40.44 40.34
CA ILE A 6 -36.98 39.93 39.41
C ILE A 6 -36.76 38.43 39.07
N ILE A 7 -37.86 37.67 39.06
CA ILE A 7 -38.06 36.29 38.58
C ILE A 7 -38.62 36.39 37.14
N THR A 8 -38.04 35.70 36.14
CA THR A 8 -38.69 35.31 34.85
C THR A 8 -37.86 34.19 34.18
N ALA A 9 -38.26 32.91 34.20
CA ALA A 9 -39.08 32.17 33.22
C ALA A 9 -38.54 32.09 31.77
N MET A 10 -38.33 30.84 31.32
CA MET A 10 -38.40 30.27 29.95
C MET A 10 -37.83 31.06 28.76
N LEU A 11 -36.91 30.44 28.00
CA LEU A 11 -37.27 29.85 26.70
C LEU A 11 -36.13 28.95 26.16
N CYS A 12 -36.45 27.69 25.88
CA CYS A 12 -35.68 26.83 24.99
C CYS A 12 -35.66 27.46 23.59
N LEU A 13 -34.52 27.96 23.12
CA LEU A 13 -34.37 28.33 21.72
C LEU A 13 -33.92 27.08 20.93
N PHE A 14 -34.91 26.26 20.60
CA PHE A 14 -34.80 25.27 19.54
C PHE A 14 -34.46 25.96 18.20
N LEU A 15 -33.44 25.43 17.53
CA LEU A 15 -33.37 25.25 16.07
C LEU A 15 -33.81 26.43 15.19
N LEU A 16 -32.85 27.28 14.82
CA LEU A 16 -32.76 27.75 13.44
C LEU A 16 -31.54 27.09 12.78
N ALA A 17 -31.68 25.80 12.49
CA ALA A 17 -30.98 25.24 11.36
C ALA A 17 -31.55 25.95 10.12
N SER A 18 -30.84 26.95 9.61
CA SER A 18 -31.04 27.40 8.24
C SER A 18 -30.99 26.15 7.37
N ARG A 19 -32.14 25.82 6.77
CA ARG A 19 -32.18 24.85 5.67
C ARG A 19 -31.34 25.47 4.56
N LEU A 20 -30.05 25.13 4.53
CA LEU A 20 -29.34 25.12 3.27
C LEU A 20 -30.22 24.28 2.33
N PRO A 21 -30.56 24.77 1.12
CA PRO A 21 -31.18 23.91 0.14
C PRO A 21 -30.31 22.67 0.07
N ALA A 22 -30.91 21.49 0.25
CA ALA A 22 -30.23 20.27 -0.09
C ALA A 22 -29.79 20.45 -1.53
N GLU A 23 -28.49 20.65 -1.77
CA GLU A 23 -27.96 20.44 -3.11
C GLU A 23 -28.49 19.07 -3.53
N ASP A 24 -29.12 19.01 -4.70
CA ASP A 24 -29.51 17.74 -5.30
C ASP A 24 -28.25 16.90 -5.44
N MET A 25 -27.97 16.12 -4.38
CA MET A 25 -26.87 15.17 -4.35
C MET A 25 -27.10 14.29 -5.56
N PRO A 26 -26.17 14.26 -6.53
CA PRO A 26 -26.37 13.51 -7.75
C PRO A 26 -26.76 12.09 -7.37
N ALA A 27 -27.87 11.63 -7.95
CA ALA A 27 -28.45 10.33 -7.62
C ALA A 27 -27.34 9.28 -7.63
N THR A 28 -27.22 8.55 -6.52
CA THR A 28 -26.23 7.49 -6.37
C THR A 28 -26.33 6.56 -7.58
N PRO A 29 -25.27 6.41 -8.42
CA PRO A 29 -25.38 5.61 -9.63
C PRO A 29 -25.73 4.18 -9.26
N LYS A 30 -26.49 3.47 -10.11
CA LYS A 30 -26.85 2.08 -9.86
C LYS A 30 -25.57 1.23 -9.72
N PRO A 31 -25.57 0.14 -8.93
CA PRO A 31 -24.37 -0.68 -8.72
C PRO A 31 -23.67 -1.14 -10.02
N ALA A 32 -24.44 -1.49 -11.06
CA ALA A 32 -23.90 -1.88 -12.36
C ALA A 32 -23.19 -0.72 -13.09
N ASP A 33 -23.74 0.48 -13.02
CA ASP A 33 -23.13 1.68 -13.61
C ASP A 33 -21.84 2.05 -12.87
N ARG A 34 -21.83 1.89 -11.53
CA ARG A 34 -20.62 2.07 -10.72
C ARG A 34 -19.52 1.08 -11.10
N ALA A 35 -19.85 -0.20 -11.24
CA ALA A 35 -18.88 -1.22 -11.62
C ALA A 35 -18.24 -0.91 -12.97
N LYS A 36 -19.03 -0.47 -13.95
CA LYS A 36 -18.51 -0.07 -15.27
C LYS A 36 -17.56 1.13 -15.17
N VAL A 37 -17.93 2.17 -14.43
CA VAL A 37 -17.08 3.36 -14.23
C VAL A 37 -15.75 2.99 -13.56
N LEU A 38 -15.79 2.11 -12.55
CA LEU A 38 -14.58 1.66 -11.84
C LEU A 38 -13.65 0.84 -12.75
N VAL A 39 -14.19 -0.08 -13.56
CA VAL A 39 -13.41 -0.87 -14.52
C VAL A 39 -12.75 0.05 -15.55
N THR A 40 -13.51 1.01 -16.10
CA THR A 40 -12.95 1.98 -17.06
C THR A 40 -11.84 2.83 -16.44
N ALA A 41 -12.03 3.35 -15.23
CA ALA A 41 -11.01 4.15 -14.55
C ALA A 41 -9.73 3.33 -14.26
N ARG A 42 -9.89 2.08 -13.81
CA ARG A 42 -8.78 1.13 -13.62
C ARG A 42 -8.01 0.92 -14.93
N ASP A 43 -8.71 0.63 -16.02
CA ASP A 43 -8.07 0.32 -17.30
C ASP A 43 -7.30 1.52 -17.87
N GLN A 44 -7.84 2.73 -17.71
CA GLN A 44 -7.16 3.98 -18.07
C GLN A 44 -5.89 4.20 -17.23
N GLY A 45 -5.96 3.93 -15.92
CA GLY A 45 -4.79 4.03 -15.04
C GLY A 45 -3.69 3.04 -15.40
N LEU A 46 -4.05 1.78 -15.67
CA LEU A 46 -3.09 0.74 -16.09
C LEU A 46 -2.48 1.02 -17.46
N GLU A 47 -3.28 1.54 -18.39
CA GLU A 47 -2.77 1.99 -19.69
C GLU A 47 -1.78 3.15 -19.53
N TRP A 48 -2.08 4.12 -18.66
CA TRP A 48 -1.16 5.20 -18.35
C TRP A 48 0.15 4.66 -17.76
N LEU A 49 0.10 3.76 -16.77
CA LEU A 49 1.28 3.14 -16.17
C LEU A 49 2.14 2.44 -17.23
N THR A 50 1.52 1.68 -18.13
CA THR A 50 2.21 0.96 -19.21
C THR A 50 2.97 1.93 -20.13
N LYS A 51 2.36 3.07 -20.46
CA LYS A 51 2.96 4.09 -21.34
C LYS A 51 4.02 4.98 -20.69
N HIS A 52 4.06 5.03 -19.35
CA HIS A 52 4.92 5.95 -18.59
C HIS A 52 5.96 5.22 -17.71
N GLN A 53 6.28 3.96 -18.05
CA GLN A 53 7.39 3.23 -17.43
C GLN A 53 8.73 3.73 -17.98
N ALA A 54 9.72 3.92 -17.09
CA ALA A 54 11.08 4.23 -17.50
C ALA A 54 11.75 3.02 -18.17
N ALA A 55 12.84 3.27 -18.92
CA ALA A 55 13.55 2.23 -19.66
C ALA A 55 14.12 1.12 -18.76
N ASP A 56 14.48 1.44 -17.52
CA ASP A 56 14.98 0.51 -16.50
C ASP A 56 13.86 -0.28 -15.79
N GLY A 57 12.60 -0.03 -16.14
CA GLY A 57 11.43 -0.67 -15.54
C GLY A 57 10.79 0.09 -14.37
N SER A 58 11.38 1.19 -13.93
CA SER A 58 10.89 1.96 -12.79
C SER A 58 9.75 2.92 -13.13
N TRP A 59 9.07 3.39 -12.08
CA TRP A 59 8.17 4.55 -12.12
C TRP A 59 8.55 5.57 -11.04
N GLY A 60 8.31 6.85 -11.35
CA GLY A 60 8.56 7.96 -10.44
C GLY A 60 9.99 8.52 -10.53
N LYS A 61 10.15 9.78 -10.09
CA LYS A 61 11.46 10.46 -10.01
C LYS A 61 12.04 10.46 -8.59
N THR A 62 11.17 10.35 -7.59
CA THR A 62 11.48 10.29 -6.17
C THR A 62 10.68 9.16 -5.55
N TYR A 63 11.22 8.56 -4.49
CA TYR A 63 10.63 7.39 -3.82
C TYR A 63 10.40 6.23 -4.80
N THR A 64 11.31 6.06 -5.76
CA THR A 64 11.14 5.21 -6.95
C THR A 64 10.83 3.75 -6.61
N VAL A 65 11.42 3.21 -5.54
CA VAL A 65 11.11 1.86 -5.04
C VAL A 65 9.63 1.75 -4.63
N ALA A 66 9.14 2.68 -3.81
CA ALA A 66 7.75 2.68 -3.36
C ALA A 66 6.77 2.90 -4.52
N VAL A 67 7.05 3.88 -5.40
CA VAL A 67 6.19 4.17 -6.56
C VAL A 67 6.15 3.01 -7.54
N THR A 68 7.29 2.38 -7.84
CA THR A 68 7.37 1.18 -8.69
C THR A 68 6.60 0.02 -8.07
N SER A 69 6.67 -0.14 -6.74
CA SER A 69 5.92 -1.17 -6.02
C SER A 69 4.41 -0.99 -6.15
N PHE A 70 3.90 0.24 -6.02
CA PHE A 70 2.48 0.53 -6.24
C PHE A 70 2.04 0.27 -7.69
N ALA A 71 2.86 0.61 -8.68
CA ALA A 71 2.57 0.30 -10.07
C ALA A 71 2.47 -1.22 -10.30
N CYS A 72 3.38 -2.00 -9.71
CA CYS A 72 3.36 -3.46 -9.79
C CYS A 72 2.13 -4.05 -9.08
N LEU A 73 1.81 -3.59 -7.87
CA LEU A 73 0.62 -4.02 -7.12
C LEU A 73 -0.68 -3.70 -7.86
N SER A 74 -0.73 -2.55 -8.53
CA SER A 74 -1.88 -2.17 -9.35
C SER A 74 -2.07 -3.15 -10.52
N ALA A 75 -0.98 -3.57 -11.17
CA ALA A 75 -1.04 -4.57 -12.25
C ALA A 75 -1.40 -5.97 -11.73
N LEU A 76 -0.82 -6.40 -10.60
CA LEU A 76 -1.07 -7.71 -9.97
C LEU A 76 -2.53 -7.86 -9.48
N SER A 77 -3.16 -6.76 -9.04
CA SER A 77 -4.54 -6.75 -8.57
C SER A 77 -5.59 -6.63 -9.68
N ALA A 78 -5.18 -6.28 -10.91
CA ALA A 78 -6.10 -5.99 -11.99
C ALA A 78 -6.59 -7.21 -12.78
N SER A 79 -5.89 -8.34 -12.69
CA SER A 79 -6.13 -9.53 -13.49
C SER A 79 -5.72 -10.79 -12.75
N ASP A 80 -6.45 -11.88 -12.97
CA ASP A 80 -6.07 -13.22 -12.51
C ASP A 80 -4.81 -13.73 -13.24
N GLU A 81 -4.60 -13.27 -14.48
CA GLU A 81 -3.44 -13.58 -15.33
C GLU A 81 -2.59 -12.31 -15.58
N PRO A 82 -1.90 -11.77 -14.56
CA PRO A 82 -1.28 -10.44 -14.61
C PRO A 82 -0.01 -10.37 -15.46
N PHE A 83 0.60 -11.52 -15.80
CA PHE A 83 1.88 -11.59 -16.53
C PHE A 83 1.73 -11.73 -18.04
N THR A 84 0.58 -11.34 -18.60
CA THR A 84 0.25 -11.50 -20.02
C THR A 84 0.21 -10.17 -20.78
N GLY A 85 0.48 -10.22 -22.08
CA GLY A 85 0.43 -9.04 -22.96
C GLY A 85 1.44 -7.94 -22.60
N GLU A 86 1.18 -6.73 -23.10
CA GLU A 86 2.05 -5.56 -22.89
C GLU A 86 2.11 -5.14 -21.42
N ARG A 87 0.97 -5.18 -20.71
CA ARG A 87 0.89 -4.89 -19.28
C ARG A 87 1.73 -5.87 -18.45
N GLY A 88 1.67 -7.17 -18.78
CA GLY A 88 2.48 -8.20 -18.14
C GLY A 88 3.98 -8.01 -18.36
N GLN A 89 4.40 -7.62 -19.57
CA GLN A 89 5.79 -7.28 -19.84
C GLN A 89 6.25 -6.08 -19.00
N GLY A 90 5.41 -5.05 -18.87
CA GLY A 90 5.66 -3.90 -18.00
C GLY A 90 5.78 -4.29 -16.53
N LEU A 91 4.88 -5.15 -16.04
CA LEU A 91 4.93 -5.70 -14.68
C LEU A 91 6.25 -6.44 -14.43
N VAL A 92 6.64 -7.36 -15.31
CA VAL A 92 7.89 -8.12 -15.13
C VAL A 92 9.12 -7.20 -15.12
N LYS A 93 9.15 -6.15 -15.95
CA LYS A 93 10.23 -5.14 -15.91
C LYS A 93 10.26 -4.40 -14.56
N GLY A 94 9.11 -4.00 -14.03
CA GLY A 94 9.00 -3.37 -12.72
C GLY A 94 9.47 -4.25 -11.58
N LEU A 95 9.09 -5.53 -11.59
CA LEU A 95 9.54 -6.51 -10.60
C LEU A 95 11.06 -6.73 -10.68
N LYS A 96 11.63 -6.81 -11.89
CA LYS A 96 13.09 -6.92 -12.09
C LYS A 96 13.83 -5.68 -11.60
N TYR A 97 13.25 -4.49 -11.75
CA TYR A 97 13.79 -3.28 -11.13
C TYR A 97 13.79 -3.41 -9.61
N LEU A 98 12.67 -3.79 -8.97
CA LEU A 98 12.62 -3.93 -7.51
C LEU A 98 13.66 -4.96 -7.00
N LEU A 99 13.77 -6.10 -7.69
CA LEU A 99 14.78 -7.12 -7.38
C LEU A 99 16.21 -6.56 -7.41
N SER A 100 16.53 -5.68 -8.38
CA SER A 100 17.87 -5.08 -8.48
C SER A 100 18.15 -3.99 -7.44
N LYS A 101 17.13 -3.55 -6.70
CA LYS A 101 17.23 -2.50 -5.67
C LYS A 101 17.40 -3.03 -4.24
N GLN A 102 17.46 -4.35 -4.07
CA GLN A 102 17.60 -4.97 -2.77
C GLN A 102 19.00 -5.53 -2.58
N THR A 103 19.61 -5.18 -1.45
CA THR A 103 20.91 -5.69 -1.01
C THR A 103 20.76 -6.14 0.44
N GLU A 104 21.09 -7.41 0.73
CA GLU A 104 21.07 -7.98 2.09
C GLU A 104 19.74 -7.74 2.84
N GLY A 105 18.62 -7.95 2.15
CA GLY A 105 17.27 -7.75 2.67
C GLY A 105 16.79 -6.30 2.69
N SER A 106 17.66 -5.32 2.46
CA SER A 106 17.30 -3.90 2.50
C SER A 106 17.12 -3.33 1.10
N PHE A 107 16.00 -2.65 0.85
CA PHE A 107 15.82 -1.87 -0.37
C PHE A 107 16.47 -0.49 -0.25
N GLU A 108 17.01 0.02 -1.37
CA GLU A 108 17.63 1.34 -1.46
C GLU A 108 16.70 2.45 -0.88
N PRO A 109 17.05 3.07 0.27
CA PRO A 109 16.19 4.08 0.89
C PRO A 109 16.29 5.41 0.14
N GLN A 110 15.19 6.16 0.11
CA GLN A 110 15.17 7.53 -0.42
C GLN A 110 14.63 8.48 0.65
N GLY A 111 15.52 9.23 1.30
CA GLY A 111 15.16 10.16 2.39
C GLY A 111 14.53 9.48 3.61
N HIS A 112 13.67 10.21 4.32
CA HIS A 112 12.95 9.73 5.51
C HIS A 112 11.74 8.87 5.15
N SER A 113 11.94 7.83 4.35
CA SER A 113 10.84 7.00 3.83
C SER A 113 11.19 5.53 3.68
N TRP A 114 12.27 5.06 4.33
CA TRP A 114 12.77 3.69 4.22
C TRP A 114 11.66 2.65 4.31
N ILE A 115 10.78 2.75 5.32
CA ILE A 115 9.73 1.75 5.53
C ILE A 115 8.71 1.67 4.39
N HIS A 116 8.46 2.77 3.67
CA HIS A 116 7.56 2.75 2.51
C HIS A 116 8.20 1.97 1.36
N GLY A 117 9.47 2.25 1.05
CA GLY A 117 10.22 1.49 0.04
C GLY A 117 10.34 0.03 0.43
N GLN A 118 10.77 -0.24 1.67
CA GLN A 118 10.97 -1.57 2.21
C GLN A 118 9.68 -2.38 2.23
N GLY A 119 8.61 -1.84 2.82
CA GLY A 119 7.32 -2.50 2.97
C GLY A 119 6.65 -2.74 1.63
N PHE A 120 6.51 -1.71 0.79
CA PHE A 120 5.80 -1.87 -0.48
C PHE A 120 6.55 -2.75 -1.48
N ALA A 121 7.89 -2.70 -1.53
CA ALA A 121 8.64 -3.59 -2.42
C ALA A 121 8.55 -5.04 -1.96
N THR A 122 8.63 -5.29 -0.65
CA THR A 122 8.42 -6.62 -0.08
C THR A 122 7.02 -7.15 -0.40
N LEU A 123 5.99 -6.32 -0.22
CA LEU A 123 4.60 -6.66 -0.56
C LEU A 123 4.44 -6.98 -2.04
N ALA A 124 4.94 -6.12 -2.93
CA ALA A 124 4.84 -6.31 -4.39
C ALA A 124 5.52 -7.60 -4.86
N LEU A 125 6.72 -7.89 -4.35
CA LEU A 125 7.46 -9.10 -4.71
C LEU A 125 6.85 -10.35 -4.08
N SER A 126 6.28 -10.24 -2.88
CA SER A 126 5.53 -11.33 -2.24
C SER A 126 4.26 -11.69 -3.01
N GLU A 127 3.47 -10.70 -3.40
CA GLU A 127 2.29 -10.93 -4.25
C GLU A 127 2.67 -11.48 -5.63
N ALA A 128 3.77 -11.02 -6.22
CA ALA A 128 4.28 -11.56 -7.47
C ALA A 128 4.73 -13.02 -7.32
N TYR A 129 5.42 -13.36 -6.23
CA TYR A 129 5.77 -14.74 -5.87
C TYR A 129 4.51 -15.60 -5.74
N GLY A 130 3.55 -15.16 -4.92
CA GLY A 130 2.29 -15.86 -4.75
C GLY A 130 1.55 -16.13 -6.05
N ARG A 131 1.51 -15.14 -6.96
CA ARG A 131 0.92 -15.31 -8.30
C ARG A 131 1.73 -16.29 -9.16
N SER A 132 3.06 -16.24 -9.16
CA SER A 132 3.89 -17.13 -9.98
C SER A 132 3.78 -18.61 -9.61
N LEU A 133 3.26 -18.93 -8.42
CA LEU A 133 2.93 -20.30 -8.02
C LEU A 133 1.75 -20.91 -8.81
N PHE A 134 0.87 -20.07 -9.40
CA PHE A 134 -0.36 -20.53 -10.05
C PHE A 134 -0.42 -20.19 -11.55
N VAL A 135 0.29 -19.14 -11.98
CA VAL A 135 0.26 -18.68 -13.37
C VAL A 135 1.66 -18.57 -13.97
N LYS A 136 1.77 -18.81 -15.29
CA LYS A 136 3.06 -18.73 -15.98
C LYS A 136 3.46 -17.28 -16.22
N THR A 137 4.70 -16.93 -15.87
CA THR A 137 5.23 -15.59 -16.12
C THR A 137 5.89 -15.50 -17.50
N LYS A 138 5.63 -14.43 -18.27
CA LYS A 138 6.23 -14.21 -19.60
C LYS A 138 6.61 -12.73 -19.81
N PRO A 139 7.90 -12.38 -19.93
CA PRO A 139 9.08 -13.25 -19.79
C PRO A 139 9.19 -13.82 -18.37
N ASP A 140 9.87 -14.96 -18.24
CA ASP A 140 9.93 -15.67 -16.97
C ASP A 140 10.67 -14.85 -15.89
N ILE A 141 10.18 -14.92 -14.65
CA ILE A 141 10.82 -14.39 -13.45
C ILE A 141 11.26 -15.56 -12.58
N ASP A 142 12.49 -15.48 -12.08
CA ASP A 142 13.01 -16.53 -11.19
C ASP A 142 12.26 -16.50 -9.86
N THR A 143 11.41 -17.52 -9.69
CA THR A 143 10.53 -17.68 -8.52
C THR A 143 11.31 -17.99 -7.25
N GLU A 144 12.46 -18.68 -7.34
CA GLU A 144 13.32 -18.92 -6.18
C GLU A 144 14.04 -17.64 -5.75
N THR A 145 14.48 -16.83 -6.72
CA THR A 145 14.99 -15.48 -6.44
C THR A 145 13.93 -14.61 -5.75
N LEU A 146 12.69 -14.58 -6.26
CA LEU A 146 11.59 -13.84 -5.62
C LEU A 146 11.40 -14.27 -4.17
N LYS A 147 11.28 -15.58 -3.93
CA LYS A 147 11.12 -16.15 -2.58
C LYS A 147 12.26 -15.75 -1.65
N SER A 148 13.50 -15.89 -2.12
CA SER A 148 14.70 -15.57 -1.34
C SER A 148 14.79 -14.07 -0.99
N VAL A 149 14.47 -13.19 -1.94
CA VAL A 149 14.43 -11.74 -1.74
C VAL A 149 13.41 -11.37 -0.69
N VAL A 150 12.17 -11.88 -0.80
CA VAL A 150 11.11 -11.58 0.17
C VAL A 150 11.49 -12.12 1.56
N ALA A 151 12.03 -13.34 1.64
CA ALA A 151 12.47 -13.94 2.90
C ALA A 151 13.56 -13.14 3.62
N GLN A 152 14.47 -12.50 2.89
CA GLN A 152 15.47 -11.59 3.48
C GLN A 152 14.83 -10.28 3.93
N ALA A 153 13.95 -9.70 3.12
CA ALA A 153 13.32 -8.43 3.41
C ALA A 153 12.39 -8.46 4.63
N VAL A 154 11.65 -9.56 4.84
CA VAL A 154 10.81 -9.72 6.04
C VAL A 154 11.63 -9.80 7.33
N LYS A 155 12.85 -10.37 7.29
CA LYS A 155 13.76 -10.38 8.45
C LYS A 155 14.23 -8.97 8.80
N VAL A 156 14.55 -8.18 7.78
CA VAL A 156 14.94 -6.76 7.95
C VAL A 156 13.76 -5.94 8.51
N ILE A 157 12.54 -6.16 8.02
CA ILE A 157 11.33 -5.53 8.58
C ILE A 157 11.20 -5.90 10.05
N ALA A 158 11.25 -7.19 10.39
CA ALA A 158 11.10 -7.67 11.77
C ALA A 158 12.15 -7.09 12.72
N ALA A 159 13.40 -7.00 12.28
CA ALA A 159 14.50 -6.44 13.08
C ALA A 159 14.34 -4.95 13.41
N ASN A 160 13.46 -4.23 12.71
CA ASN A 160 13.23 -2.79 12.85
C ASN A 160 11.87 -2.44 13.48
N GLN A 161 11.18 -3.41 14.08
CA GLN A 161 9.97 -3.13 14.86
C GLN A 161 10.31 -2.33 16.12
N SER A 162 9.49 -1.34 16.45
CA SER A 162 9.59 -0.58 17.69
C SER A 162 9.26 -1.44 18.91
N THR A 163 9.65 -0.96 20.08
CA THR A 163 9.31 -1.61 21.36
C THR A 163 7.82 -1.58 21.66
N SER A 164 7.03 -0.72 21.00
CA SER A 164 5.57 -0.69 21.09
C SER A 164 4.86 -1.50 20.01
N GLY A 165 5.56 -2.03 18.99
CA GLY A 165 4.96 -2.89 17.96
C GLY A 165 4.85 -2.26 16.58
N GLY A 166 4.95 -0.94 16.47
CA GLY A 166 4.87 -0.25 15.20
C GLY A 166 6.23 -0.11 14.48
N TRP A 167 6.22 0.57 13.34
CA TRP A 167 7.43 0.90 12.58
C TRP A 167 7.56 2.39 12.39
N TRP A 168 8.78 2.88 12.21
CA TRP A 168 9.06 4.29 11.91
C TRP A 168 9.57 4.47 10.49
N TYR A 169 9.62 5.72 10.04
CA TYR A 169 10.11 6.11 8.71
C TYR A 169 11.55 5.65 8.42
N THR A 170 12.38 5.52 9.45
CA THR A 170 13.79 5.12 9.36
C THR A 170 14.08 3.91 10.25
N PRO A 171 15.02 3.04 9.86
CA PRO A 171 15.42 1.89 10.67
C PRO A 171 16.05 2.31 12.01
N GLY A 172 16.17 1.38 12.95
CA GLY A 172 16.87 1.58 14.22
C GLY A 172 16.21 2.61 15.16
N SER A 173 14.90 2.80 15.07
CA SER A 173 14.14 3.78 15.87
C SER A 173 13.23 3.09 16.91
N PRO A 174 13.79 2.37 17.91
CA PRO A 174 13.01 1.47 18.76
C PRO A 174 11.92 2.17 19.59
N GLY A 175 12.04 3.47 19.84
CA GLY A 175 11.05 4.24 20.59
C GLY A 175 10.00 4.98 19.75
N GLN A 176 10.06 4.88 18.41
CA GLN A 176 9.19 5.66 17.51
C GLN A 176 8.37 4.73 16.62
N HIS A 177 7.15 5.15 16.31
CA HIS A 177 6.26 4.47 15.38
C HIS A 177 5.16 5.43 14.90
N GLU A 178 4.57 5.12 13.75
CA GLU A 178 3.41 5.82 13.21
C GLU A 178 2.48 4.79 12.54
N GLY A 179 1.18 5.09 12.46
CA GLY A 179 0.18 4.14 11.98
C GLY A 179 0.37 3.79 10.50
N SER A 180 0.54 4.78 9.63
CA SER A 180 0.73 4.58 8.19
C SER A 180 2.03 3.81 7.87
N THR A 181 3.12 4.06 8.60
CA THR A 181 4.36 3.29 8.48
C THR A 181 4.22 1.85 8.97
N THR A 182 3.45 1.64 10.05
CA THR A 182 3.17 0.32 10.60
C THR A 182 2.37 -0.55 9.62
N VAL A 183 1.37 0.03 8.95
CA VAL A 183 0.60 -0.68 7.92
C VAL A 183 1.48 -1.16 6.77
N CYS A 184 2.48 -0.37 6.35
CA CYS A 184 3.43 -0.77 5.30
C CYS A 184 4.18 -2.06 5.67
N ALA A 185 4.64 -2.17 6.93
CA ALA A 185 5.34 -3.34 7.45
C ALA A 185 4.41 -4.56 7.56
N VAL A 186 3.25 -4.35 8.19
CA VAL A 186 2.29 -5.42 8.50
C VAL A 186 1.76 -6.05 7.22
N GLN A 187 1.40 -5.28 6.20
CA GLN A 187 0.91 -5.82 4.92
C GLN A 187 1.96 -6.70 4.25
N ALA A 188 3.23 -6.30 4.27
CA ALA A 188 4.33 -7.09 3.72
C ALA A 188 4.51 -8.42 4.46
N LEU A 189 4.50 -8.39 5.79
CA LEU A 189 4.61 -9.60 6.62
C LEU A 189 3.42 -10.56 6.40
N VAL A 190 2.20 -10.02 6.36
CA VAL A 190 0.98 -10.82 6.10
C VAL A 190 1.06 -11.48 4.72
N SER A 191 1.39 -10.73 3.68
CA SER A 191 1.51 -11.27 2.31
C SER A 191 2.55 -12.38 2.25
N ALA A 192 3.73 -12.19 2.84
CA ALA A 192 4.77 -13.21 2.86
C ALA A 192 4.29 -14.49 3.55
N GLY A 193 3.62 -14.35 4.71
CA GLY A 193 3.02 -15.48 5.42
C GLY A 193 1.95 -16.23 4.61
N ASN A 194 1.11 -15.51 3.85
CA ASN A 194 0.07 -16.12 3.00
C ASN A 194 0.65 -17.06 1.94
N TYR A 195 1.87 -16.78 1.46
CA TYR A 195 2.54 -17.58 0.44
C TYR A 195 3.62 -18.51 1.01
N GLY A 196 3.57 -18.79 2.31
CA GLY A 196 4.43 -19.80 2.95
C GLY A 196 5.88 -19.36 3.17
N ILE A 197 6.17 -18.06 3.10
CA ILE A 197 7.46 -17.51 3.52
C ILE A 197 7.46 -17.37 5.04
N GLU A 198 8.52 -17.84 5.68
CA GLU A 198 8.64 -17.82 7.14
C GLU A 198 8.72 -16.37 7.66
N ILE A 199 7.87 -16.07 8.64
CA ILE A 199 7.82 -14.78 9.35
C ILE A 199 7.84 -15.00 10.86
N ASP A 200 8.33 -14.02 11.61
CA ASP A 200 8.16 -14.01 13.06
C ASP A 200 6.71 -13.65 13.41
N LYS A 201 5.96 -14.64 13.88
CA LYS A 201 4.55 -14.48 14.25
C LYS A 201 4.35 -13.54 15.44
N LYS A 202 5.32 -13.41 16.34
CA LYS A 202 5.24 -12.48 17.49
C LYS A 202 5.38 -11.04 17.01
N VAL A 203 6.31 -10.80 16.09
CA VAL A 203 6.47 -9.49 15.44
C VAL A 203 5.17 -9.09 14.75
N LEU A 204 4.59 -10.00 13.95
CA LEU A 204 3.32 -9.71 13.27
C LEU A 204 2.19 -9.44 14.26
N ALA A 205 2.01 -10.28 15.28
CA ALA A 205 0.96 -10.10 16.28
C ALA A 205 1.06 -8.73 16.96
N LYS A 206 2.26 -8.33 17.36
CA LYS A 206 2.50 -7.04 18.00
C LYS A 206 2.28 -5.84 17.07
N GLY A 207 2.42 -6.03 15.75
CA GLY A 207 2.10 -5.00 14.77
C GLY A 207 0.60 -4.73 14.61
N PHE A 208 -0.27 -5.61 15.14
CA PHE A 208 -1.72 -5.42 15.14
C PHE A 208 -2.26 -4.78 16.42
N GLU A 209 -1.46 -4.71 17.48
CA GLU A 209 -1.80 -4.08 18.77
C GLU A 209 -1.69 -2.56 18.71
#